data_AF-A0A1Y1VLX4-F1
#
_entry.id   AF-A0A1Y1VLX4-F1
#
_cell.length_a   1.000
_cell.length_b   1.000
_cell.length_c   1.000
_cell.angle_alpha   90.00
_cell.angle_beta   90.00
_cell.angle_gamma   90.00
#
_symmetry.space_group_name_H-M   'P 1'
#
loop_
_entity.id
_entity.type
_entity.pdbx_description
1 polymer ?
#
loop_
_entity_poly.entity_id
_entity_poly.type
_entity_poly.pdbx_seq_one_letter_code
_entity_poly.pdbx_strand_id
1 'polypeptide(L)'
;MAKRTRGVSEFEFVQIENWRKKYEEGKSISLNKEDETNNNEVKCIEEEKKENENENIENEKIENNTDNKTEEISSNESQNTKEAGEEEDKPKNHFINVLITVSGWNTTVDNNDFFLPWSVLPENVYGDHYCLQWESKELKELGNAINIIASELFGIGMKQLLGATILPVIAAMSLPIWMMKLNYTVDNPWGIGLSKAQKTGLVLADTLIGNYQENRPVTLIGYSLGARVIYYCLRELAEKNMYGIVEDVFIIGTPVMESKKDWEQCCSVVSGRFVNGYITHDWVLGFLYRASSGSFSTVAGLAPIPVDRIENICLDEIVNGHLDYR
;
A
#
# COMPACT_ATOMS: atom_id res chain seq x y z
N MET A 1 9.30 -14.79 12.06
CA MET A 1 10.06 -14.29 10.88
C MET A 1 10.19 -15.44 9.87
N ALA A 2 9.41 -15.42 8.80
CA ALA A 2 9.51 -16.42 7.73
C ALA A 2 10.87 -16.28 7.01
N LYS A 3 11.64 -17.37 6.91
CA LYS A 3 12.95 -17.36 6.24
C LYS A 3 12.76 -17.10 4.74
N ARG A 4 13.44 -16.05 4.23
CA ARG A 4 13.63 -15.75 2.80
C ARG A 4 14.08 -17.01 2.03
N THR A 5 13.18 -17.70 1.35
CA THR A 5 13.49 -19.00 0.73
C THR A 5 13.13 -19.12 -0.75
N ARG A 6 12.42 -18.14 -1.34
CA ARG A 6 12.03 -18.20 -2.77
C ARG A 6 12.42 -16.97 -3.60
N GLY A 7 13.50 -16.29 -3.24
CA GLY A 7 14.03 -15.13 -3.99
C GLY A 7 13.19 -13.85 -3.83
N VAL A 8 12.48 -13.75 -2.72
CA VAL A 8 11.75 -12.55 -2.28
C VAL A 8 12.68 -11.69 -1.43
N SER A 9 12.83 -10.41 -1.78
CA SER A 9 13.72 -9.44 -1.12
C SER A 9 13.15 -8.97 0.22
N GLU A 10 11.83 -8.82 0.28
CA GLU A 10 11.08 -8.26 1.40
C GLU A 10 9.75 -8.98 1.56
N PHE A 11 9.46 -9.43 2.78
CA PHE A 11 8.24 -10.15 3.12
C PHE A 11 7.99 -10.02 4.62
N GLU A 12 7.03 -9.18 5.00
CA GLU A 12 6.71 -8.90 6.40
C GLU A 12 5.21 -8.70 6.60
N PHE A 13 4.68 -9.23 7.71
CA PHE A 13 3.32 -8.93 8.16
C PHE A 13 3.38 -7.78 9.15
N VAL A 14 2.68 -6.70 8.83
CA VAL A 14 2.56 -5.55 9.71
C VAL A 14 1.12 -5.46 10.16
N GLN A 15 0.92 -5.51 11.48
CA GLN A 15 -0.41 -5.34 12.05
C GLN A 15 -0.87 -3.89 11.87
N ILE A 16 -2.06 -3.70 11.29
CA ILE A 16 -2.52 -2.35 10.91
C ILE A 16 -2.62 -1.41 12.12
N GLU A 17 -2.99 -1.94 13.27
CA GLU A 17 -3.14 -1.18 14.52
C GLU A 17 -1.79 -0.64 15.03
N ASN A 18 -0.73 -1.47 14.92
CA ASN A 18 0.62 -1.04 15.30
C ASN A 18 1.15 0.02 14.32
N TRP A 19 0.79 -0.09 13.04
CA TRP A 19 1.12 0.92 12.06
C TRP A 19 0.34 2.23 12.32
N ARG A 20 -0.97 2.17 12.60
CA ARG A 20 -1.81 3.35 12.85
C ARG A 20 -1.28 4.18 14.02
N LYS A 21 -0.94 3.54 15.15
CA LYS A 21 -0.35 4.23 16.30
C LYS A 21 0.93 4.98 15.94
N LYS A 22 1.86 4.31 15.24
CA LYS A 22 3.10 4.93 14.77
C LYS A 22 2.85 6.07 13.77
N TYR A 23 1.85 5.92 12.90
CA TYR A 23 1.49 6.95 11.93
C TYR A 23 0.92 8.20 12.60
N GLU A 24 0.06 8.03 13.61
CA GLU A 24 -0.52 9.13 14.41
C GLU A 24 0.53 9.83 15.29
N GLU A 25 1.43 9.08 15.91
CA GLU A 25 2.59 9.61 16.65
C GLU A 25 3.52 10.41 15.73
N GLY A 26 3.81 9.90 14.54
CA GLY A 26 4.61 10.62 13.55
C GLY A 26 3.97 11.94 13.11
N LYS A 27 2.64 11.95 12.97
CA LYS A 27 1.87 13.14 12.59
C LYS A 27 1.79 14.19 13.71
N SER A 28 1.66 13.77 14.96
CA SER A 28 1.67 14.70 16.11
C SER A 28 3.04 15.36 16.28
N ILE A 29 4.13 14.61 16.05
CA ILE A 29 5.50 15.16 16.08
C ILE A 29 5.72 16.17 14.93
N SER A 30 5.20 15.92 13.71
CA SER A 30 5.33 16.88 12.61
C SER A 30 4.53 18.16 12.85
N LEU A 31 3.31 18.04 13.41
CA LEU A 31 2.48 19.19 13.78
C LEU A 31 3.16 20.04 14.85
N ASN A 32 3.70 19.41 15.90
CA ASN A 32 4.43 20.12 16.94
C ASN A 32 5.67 20.84 16.41
N LYS A 33 6.37 20.27 15.41
CA LYS A 33 7.51 20.93 14.76
C LYS A 33 7.06 22.11 13.90
N GLU A 34 5.98 22.00 13.13
CA GLU A 34 5.42 23.13 12.37
C GLU A 34 4.98 24.26 13.31
N ASP A 35 4.35 23.93 14.44
CA ASP A 35 3.98 24.91 15.47
C ASP A 35 5.20 25.56 16.13
N GLU A 36 6.26 24.79 16.43
CA GLU A 36 7.54 25.35 16.92
C GLU A 36 8.21 26.26 15.89
N THR A 37 8.17 25.89 14.60
CA THR A 37 8.79 26.69 13.53
C THR A 37 8.01 28.00 13.33
N ASN A 38 6.67 27.93 13.30
CA ASN A 38 5.81 29.10 13.23
C ASN A 38 5.96 30.00 14.46
N ASN A 39 6.05 29.43 15.66
CA ASN A 39 6.27 30.20 16.89
C ASN A 39 7.65 30.87 16.91
N ASN A 40 8.68 30.23 16.37
CA ASN A 40 10.01 30.83 16.23
C ASN A 40 10.02 31.95 15.18
N GLU A 41 9.32 31.80 14.05
CA GLU A 41 9.16 32.88 13.07
C GLU A 41 8.39 34.08 13.65
N VAL A 42 7.30 33.83 14.37
CA VAL A 42 6.52 34.88 15.06
C VAL A 42 7.39 35.59 16.11
N LYS A 43 8.20 34.84 16.87
CA LYS A 43 9.11 35.40 17.87
C LYS A 43 10.23 36.23 17.24
N CYS A 44 10.80 35.81 16.11
CA CYS A 44 11.75 36.62 15.34
C CYS A 44 11.13 37.92 14.81
N ILE A 45 9.87 37.89 14.34
CA ILE A 45 9.14 39.09 13.91
C ILE A 45 8.82 40.02 15.10
N GLU A 46 8.54 39.46 16.28
CA GLU A 46 8.35 40.26 17.51
C GLU A 46 9.67 40.85 18.04
N GLU A 47 10.80 40.15 17.89
CA GLU A 47 12.13 40.66 18.23
C GLU A 47 12.56 41.77 17.27
N GLU A 48 12.33 41.64 15.96
CA GLU A 48 12.54 42.73 14.98
C GLU A 48 11.64 43.95 15.23
N LYS A 49 10.40 43.75 15.72
CA LYS A 49 9.53 44.87 16.14
C LYS A 49 10.01 45.55 17.41
N LYS A 50 10.57 44.81 18.37
CA LYS A 50 11.15 45.37 19.60
C LYS A 50 12.47 46.11 19.33
N GLU A 51 13.28 45.67 18.36
CA GLU A 51 14.45 46.44 17.91
C GLU A 51 14.03 47.76 17.23
N ASN A 52 12.96 47.74 16.42
CA ASN A 52 12.44 48.96 15.79
C ASN A 52 11.70 49.92 16.76
N GLU A 53 11.14 49.41 17.87
CA GLU A 53 10.58 50.25 18.94
C GLU A 53 11.66 50.81 19.89
N ASN A 54 12.78 50.11 20.08
CA ASN A 54 13.90 50.57 20.92
C ASN A 54 14.78 51.64 20.23
N GLU A 55 14.79 51.74 18.90
CA GLU A 55 15.45 52.87 18.20
C GLU A 55 14.69 54.21 18.34
N ASN A 56 13.47 54.22 18.91
CA ASN A 56 12.67 55.44 19.06
C ASN A 56 12.52 55.96 20.50
N ILE A 57 13.16 55.33 21.49
CA ILE A 57 13.15 55.83 22.89
C ILE A 57 14.55 55.66 23.52
N GLU A 58 15.60 56.18 22.86
CA GLU A 58 16.82 56.61 23.54
C GLU A 58 17.02 58.12 23.32
N ASN A 59 16.17 58.90 24.00
CA ASN A 59 16.45 60.27 24.39
C ASN A 59 15.67 60.54 25.68
N GLU A 60 16.21 60.13 26.82
CA GLU A 60 16.31 60.93 28.06
C GLU A 60 16.75 60.09 29.27
N LYS A 61 17.95 60.43 29.79
CA LYS A 61 18.29 60.67 31.22
C LYS A 61 18.21 59.48 32.20
N ILE A 62 19.25 59.07 32.95
CA ILE A 62 20.23 59.69 33.88
C ILE A 62 20.14 58.93 35.22
N GLU A 63 21.30 58.52 35.73
CA GLU A 63 21.73 58.30 37.14
C GLU A 63 21.21 57.14 38.03
N ASN A 64 22.21 56.30 38.35
CA ASN A 64 22.75 55.93 39.68
C ASN A 64 22.00 55.01 40.67
N ASN A 65 22.78 53.99 41.09
CA ASN A 65 22.85 53.32 42.41
C ASN A 65 21.65 52.42 42.82
N THR A 66 21.79 51.24 43.43
CA THR A 66 22.84 50.68 44.30
C THR A 66 22.54 49.19 44.53
N ASP A 67 23.59 48.38 44.74
CA ASP A 67 23.73 47.24 45.67
C ASP A 67 22.58 46.20 45.85
N ASN A 68 22.84 44.93 45.52
CA ASN A 68 23.33 43.90 46.48
C ASN A 68 23.04 42.44 46.06
N LYS A 69 24.08 41.60 46.26
CA LYS A 69 24.06 40.22 46.79
C LYS A 69 23.60 39.06 45.88
N THR A 70 24.57 38.24 45.41
CA THR A 70 25.03 36.90 45.92
C THR A 70 24.02 35.78 45.64
N GLU A 71 24.33 34.60 45.13
CA GLU A 71 25.48 33.68 45.28
C GLU A 71 25.65 32.88 43.96
N GLU A 72 26.85 32.75 43.43
CA GLU A 72 27.76 31.58 43.55
C GLU A 72 27.28 30.26 42.93
N ILE A 73 28.03 29.89 41.89
CA ILE A 73 28.08 28.62 41.18
C ILE A 73 28.81 27.61 42.05
N SER A 74 28.28 26.38 42.15
CA SER A 74 29.12 25.21 42.40
C SER A 74 28.41 23.93 41.94
N SER A 75 29.11 23.26 41.03
CA SER A 75 28.91 21.90 40.52
C SER A 75 28.60 20.86 41.61
N ASN A 76 27.77 19.87 41.26
CA ASN A 76 28.12 18.46 41.51
C ASN A 76 27.22 17.50 40.73
N GLU A 77 27.88 16.59 40.02
CA GLU A 77 27.31 15.36 39.48
C GLU A 77 26.70 14.52 40.62
N SER A 78 25.51 13.98 40.39
CA SER A 78 25.01 12.83 41.14
C SER A 78 23.96 12.09 40.32
N GLN A 79 24.19 10.79 40.26
CA GLN A 79 23.38 9.73 39.67
C GLN A 79 21.88 9.87 39.95
N ASN A 80 21.04 9.58 38.96
CA ASN A 80 19.68 9.12 39.22
C ASN A 80 19.28 8.03 38.22
N THR A 81 19.50 6.79 38.64
CA THR A 81 18.81 5.59 38.18
C THR A 81 17.31 5.71 38.47
N LYS A 82 16.44 5.63 37.45
CA LYS A 82 15.02 5.27 37.57
C LYS A 82 14.63 4.52 36.30
N GLU A 83 14.62 3.20 36.38
CA GLU A 83 13.41 2.37 36.59
C GLU A 83 12.86 1.91 35.24
N ALA A 84 13.07 0.62 34.99
CA ALA A 84 12.42 -0.13 33.94
C ALA A 84 10.91 -0.03 34.14
N GLY A 85 10.24 0.69 33.24
CA GLY A 85 8.81 0.51 33.02
C GLY A 85 8.64 -0.76 32.20
N GLU A 86 8.30 -1.86 32.87
CA GLU A 86 7.57 -2.93 32.23
C GLU A 86 6.30 -2.30 31.63
N GLU A 87 6.22 -2.21 30.30
CA GLU A 87 4.95 -1.96 29.63
C GLU A 87 4.03 -3.13 30.02
N GLU A 88 3.08 -2.86 30.92
CA GLU A 88 2.00 -3.79 31.22
C GLU A 88 1.32 -4.17 29.90
N ASP A 89 1.59 -5.38 29.44
CA ASP A 89 0.98 -6.03 28.27
C ASP A 89 -0.51 -6.19 28.58
N LYS A 90 -1.31 -5.17 28.24
CA LYS A 90 -2.76 -5.27 28.22
C LYS A 90 -3.09 -6.56 27.45
N PRO A 91 -3.96 -7.45 27.97
CA PRO A 91 -4.25 -8.70 27.30
C PRO A 91 -4.75 -8.39 25.89
N LYS A 92 -3.91 -8.67 24.88
CA LYS A 92 -4.29 -8.58 23.47
C LYS A 92 -5.38 -9.60 23.28
N ASN A 93 -6.62 -9.13 23.22
CA ASN A 93 -7.77 -9.96 22.92
C ASN A 93 -7.66 -10.33 21.44
N HIS A 94 -6.89 -11.38 21.14
CA HIS A 94 -6.67 -11.84 19.78
C HIS A 94 -8.00 -12.34 19.25
N PHE A 95 -8.41 -11.81 18.10
CA PHE A 95 -9.59 -12.32 17.44
C PHE A 95 -9.35 -13.74 16.94
N ILE A 96 -10.44 -14.50 16.79
CA ILE A 96 -10.40 -15.91 16.39
C ILE A 96 -9.96 -16.04 14.93
N ASN A 97 -10.26 -15.06 14.09
CA ASN A 97 -9.91 -14.99 12.68
C ASN A 97 -8.79 -13.98 12.41
N VAL A 98 -8.07 -14.22 11.30
CA VAL A 98 -6.98 -13.37 10.82
C VAL A 98 -7.33 -12.82 9.44
N LEU A 99 -7.23 -11.51 9.28
CA LEU A 99 -7.35 -10.85 7.99
C LEU A 99 -5.96 -10.51 7.46
N ILE A 100 -5.64 -10.96 6.25
CA ILE A 100 -4.42 -10.57 5.54
C ILE A 100 -4.80 -9.76 4.31
N THR A 101 -4.40 -8.50 4.27
CA THR A 101 -4.58 -7.63 3.11
C THR A 101 -3.29 -7.49 2.30
N VAL A 102 -3.42 -7.50 0.98
CA VAL A 102 -2.28 -7.47 0.05
C VAL A 102 -2.48 -6.40 -1.01
N SER A 103 -1.70 -5.31 -0.91
CA SER A 103 -1.68 -4.25 -1.91
C SER A 103 -0.96 -4.69 -3.19
N GLY A 104 -1.44 -4.20 -4.33
CA GLY A 104 -0.93 -4.61 -5.65
C GLY A 104 0.00 -3.64 -6.37
N TRP A 105 0.08 -2.39 -5.95
CA TRP A 105 1.01 -1.40 -6.49
C TRP A 105 1.09 -0.21 -5.54
N ASN A 106 2.25 0.43 -5.49
CA ASN A 106 2.52 1.56 -4.60
C ASN A 106 3.14 2.72 -5.39
N THR A 107 2.97 3.93 -4.89
CA THR A 107 3.50 5.17 -5.49
C THR A 107 4.59 5.81 -4.65
N THR A 108 4.48 5.70 -3.32
CA THR A 108 5.41 6.31 -2.38
C THR A 108 6.49 5.34 -1.94
N VAL A 109 7.64 5.89 -1.52
CA VAL A 109 8.67 5.12 -0.80
C VAL A 109 8.22 4.80 0.61
N ASP A 110 7.44 5.70 1.19
CA ASP A 110 6.93 5.53 2.54
C ASP A 110 5.96 4.34 2.49
N ASN A 111 6.31 3.25 3.18
CA ASN A 111 5.56 1.99 3.18
C ASN A 111 4.07 2.14 3.57
N ASN A 112 3.64 3.34 3.95
CA ASN A 112 2.26 3.75 4.15
C ASN A 112 1.32 3.36 3.00
N ASP A 113 1.79 3.31 1.75
CA ASP A 113 0.97 2.87 0.62
C ASP A 113 0.51 1.40 0.72
N PHE A 114 1.18 0.57 1.52
CA PHE A 114 0.69 -0.79 1.84
C PHE A 114 -0.46 -0.79 2.83
N PHE A 115 -0.61 0.25 3.64
CA PHE A 115 -1.47 0.24 4.84
C PHE A 115 -2.67 1.17 4.72
N LEU A 116 -2.46 2.37 4.15
CA LEU A 116 -3.48 3.39 3.94
C LEU A 116 -4.75 2.86 3.24
N PRO A 117 -4.67 2.07 2.16
CA PRO A 117 -5.87 1.59 1.45
C PRO A 117 -6.77 0.74 2.35
N TRP A 118 -6.17 0.01 3.29
CA TRP A 118 -6.87 -0.91 4.17
C TRP A 118 -7.29 -0.28 5.49
N SER A 119 -6.86 0.96 5.77
CA SER A 119 -7.19 1.68 7.01
C SER A 119 -8.67 2.05 7.14
N VAL A 120 -9.42 1.97 6.04
CA VAL A 120 -10.87 2.17 5.98
C VAL A 120 -11.66 0.94 6.45
N LEU A 121 -11.01 -0.21 6.59
CA LEU A 121 -11.68 -1.43 7.07
C LEU A 121 -11.97 -1.29 8.58
N PRO A 122 -13.20 -1.64 9.01
CA PRO A 122 -13.57 -1.55 10.42
C PRO A 122 -12.81 -2.57 11.27
N GLU A 123 -12.23 -2.11 12.39
CA GLU A 123 -11.33 -2.85 13.30
C GLU A 123 -11.93 -4.10 13.95
N ASN A 124 -13.23 -4.30 13.82
CA ASN A 124 -14.01 -5.27 14.60
C ASN A 124 -14.75 -6.30 13.73
N VAL A 125 -14.70 -6.20 12.40
CA VAL A 125 -15.48 -7.10 11.52
C VAL A 125 -14.67 -8.33 11.09
N TYR A 126 -13.35 -8.21 10.95
CA TYR A 126 -12.52 -9.23 10.28
C TYR A 126 -11.36 -9.79 11.14
N GLY A 127 -11.34 -9.49 12.43
CA GLY A 127 -10.37 -10.04 13.37
C GLY A 127 -9.00 -9.35 13.34
N ASP A 128 -7.93 -10.11 13.64
CA ASP A 128 -6.58 -9.56 13.68
C ASP A 128 -6.11 -9.23 12.25
N HIS A 129 -5.96 -7.94 11.97
CA HIS A 129 -5.66 -7.44 10.63
C HIS A 129 -4.16 -7.18 10.44
N TYR A 130 -3.58 -7.93 9.49
CA TYR A 130 -2.21 -7.79 9.01
C TYR A 130 -2.19 -7.36 7.55
N CYS A 131 -1.38 -6.37 7.23
CA CYS A 131 -1.05 -6.02 5.86
C CYS A 131 0.26 -6.70 5.48
N LEU A 132 0.30 -7.28 4.28
CA LEU A 132 1.52 -7.87 3.73
C LEU A 132 2.36 -6.79 3.04
N GLN A 133 3.53 -6.51 3.58
CA GLN A 133 4.56 -5.70 2.95
C GLN A 133 5.49 -6.62 2.15
N TRP A 134 5.58 -6.39 0.84
CA TRP A 134 6.35 -7.23 -0.07
C TRP A 134 6.92 -6.42 -1.23
N GLU A 135 8.19 -6.67 -1.55
CA GLU A 135 8.87 -6.12 -2.75
C GLU A 135 8.60 -4.62 -2.97
N SER A 136 8.73 -3.81 -1.91
CA SER A 136 8.29 -2.41 -1.91
C SER A 136 8.98 -1.58 -2.99
N LYS A 137 10.26 -1.87 -3.25
CA LYS A 137 11.05 -1.19 -4.27
C LYS A 137 10.48 -1.48 -5.66
N GLU A 138 10.26 -2.75 -5.98
CA GLU A 138 9.74 -3.21 -7.26
C GLU A 138 8.30 -2.72 -7.49
N LEU A 139 7.45 -2.73 -6.45
CA LEU A 139 6.09 -2.21 -6.52
C LEU A 139 6.04 -0.69 -6.73
N LYS A 140 7.00 0.05 -6.15
CA LYS A 140 7.13 1.49 -6.38
C LYS A 140 7.59 1.80 -7.81
N GLU A 141 8.60 1.08 -8.31
CA GLU A 141 9.07 1.23 -9.69
C GLU A 141 7.94 0.93 -10.68
N LEU A 142 7.14 -0.09 -10.39
CA LEU A 142 5.93 -0.43 -11.13
C LEU A 142 4.88 0.69 -11.11
N GLY A 143 4.49 1.15 -9.92
CA GLY A 143 3.44 2.18 -9.79
C GLY A 143 3.84 3.49 -10.48
N ASN A 144 5.11 3.87 -10.39
CA ASN A 144 5.65 5.02 -11.13
C ASN A 144 5.57 4.82 -12.64
N ALA A 145 5.94 3.64 -13.14
CA ALA A 145 5.86 3.34 -14.57
C ALA A 145 4.41 3.40 -15.08
N ILE A 146 3.44 2.85 -14.33
CA ILE A 146 2.02 2.89 -14.71
C ILE A 146 1.50 4.33 -14.69
N ASN A 147 1.84 5.12 -13.66
CA ASN A 147 1.41 6.52 -13.55
C ASN A 147 1.93 7.38 -14.71
N ILE A 148 3.18 7.18 -15.15
CA ILE A 148 3.73 7.88 -16.31
C ILE A 148 2.88 7.60 -17.55
N ILE A 149 2.59 6.32 -17.83
CA ILE A 149 1.79 5.93 -19.00
C ILE A 149 0.36 6.47 -18.90
N ALA A 150 -0.26 6.37 -17.71
CA ALA A 150 -1.58 6.90 -17.47
C ALA A 150 -1.63 8.40 -17.82
N SER A 151 -0.66 9.17 -17.32
CA SER A 151 -0.55 10.60 -17.57
C SER A 151 -0.36 10.93 -19.06
N GLU A 152 0.45 10.16 -19.79
CA GLU A 152 0.61 10.31 -21.24
C GLU A 152 -0.68 9.99 -22.01
N LEU A 153 -1.38 8.92 -21.62
CA LEU A 153 -2.63 8.49 -22.25
C LEU A 153 -3.74 9.53 -22.07
N PHE A 154 -3.92 10.05 -20.85
CA PHE A 154 -4.87 11.13 -20.57
C PHE A 154 -4.51 12.42 -21.32
N GLY A 155 -3.22 12.75 -21.43
CA GLY A 155 -2.76 13.91 -22.20
C GLY A 155 -3.07 13.82 -23.70
N ILE A 156 -3.03 12.62 -24.28
CA ILE A 156 -3.39 12.38 -25.69
C ILE A 156 -4.91 12.35 -25.86
N GLY A 157 -5.65 11.67 -24.97
CA GLY A 157 -7.11 11.62 -24.98
C GLY A 157 -7.75 13.02 -24.86
N MET A 158 -7.19 13.88 -24.00
CA MET A 158 -7.61 15.28 -23.88
C MET A 158 -7.36 16.08 -25.16
N LYS A 159 -6.20 15.91 -25.80
CA LYS A 159 -5.89 16.58 -27.08
C LYS A 159 -6.77 16.10 -28.23
N GLN A 160 -7.19 14.84 -28.19
CA GLN A 160 -8.05 14.24 -29.21
C GLN A 160 -9.53 14.59 -29.01
N LEU A 161 -9.96 14.84 -27.77
CA LEU A 161 -11.29 15.37 -27.44
C LEU A 161 -11.41 16.87 -27.79
N LEU A 162 -10.34 17.65 -27.58
CA LEU A 162 -10.27 19.07 -27.94
C LEU A 162 -10.08 19.29 -29.46
N GLY A 163 -9.51 18.32 -30.17
CA GLY A 163 -9.37 18.32 -31.62
C GLY A 163 -10.41 17.41 -32.26
N ALA A 164 -11.64 17.89 -32.42
CA ALA A 164 -12.76 17.19 -33.07
C ALA A 164 -12.32 16.36 -34.29
N THR A 165 -12.07 15.05 -34.09
CA THR A 165 -11.74 14.14 -35.19
C THR A 165 -12.51 12.84 -34.99
N ILE A 166 -13.74 12.87 -35.49
CA ILE A 166 -14.60 11.71 -35.69
C ILE A 166 -13.92 10.87 -36.80
N LEU A 167 -13.22 9.79 -36.46
CA LEU A 167 -12.94 8.69 -37.41
C LEU A 167 -12.52 7.41 -36.65
N PRO A 168 -13.34 6.34 -36.68
CA PRO A 168 -13.04 5.04 -36.06
C PRO A 168 -11.72 4.39 -36.51
N VAL A 169 -11.15 4.85 -37.63
CA VAL A 169 -9.89 4.34 -38.20
C VAL A 169 -8.66 4.75 -37.37
N ILE A 170 -8.71 5.87 -36.65
CA ILE A 170 -7.57 6.34 -35.83
C ILE A 170 -7.43 5.52 -34.54
N ALA A 171 -8.54 5.00 -34.00
CA ALA A 171 -8.51 4.09 -32.85
C ALA A 171 -7.84 2.73 -33.17
N ALA A 172 -7.87 2.29 -34.43
CA ALA A 172 -7.16 1.09 -34.87
C ALA A 172 -5.64 1.34 -35.07
N MET A 173 -5.25 2.58 -35.40
CA MET A 173 -3.85 2.98 -35.60
C MET A 173 -3.11 3.36 -34.31
N SER A 174 -3.82 3.55 -33.19
CA SER A 174 -3.18 3.79 -31.90
C SER A 174 -2.59 2.51 -31.30
N LEU A 175 -3.21 1.35 -31.53
CA LEU A 175 -2.74 0.05 -31.01
C LEU A 175 -1.28 -0.30 -31.39
N PRO A 176 -0.83 -0.11 -32.65
CA PRO A 176 0.57 -0.39 -33.04
C PRO A 176 1.60 0.55 -32.40
N ILE A 177 1.28 1.83 -32.20
CA ILE A 177 2.20 2.82 -31.62
C ILE A 177 2.44 2.53 -30.15
N TRP A 178 1.40 2.11 -29.43
CA TRP A 178 1.51 1.74 -28.03
C TRP A 178 2.28 0.42 -27.83
N MET A 179 2.10 -0.59 -28.69
CA MET A 179 2.93 -1.81 -28.66
C MET A 179 4.43 -1.50 -28.80
N MET A 180 4.79 -0.50 -29.63
CA MET A 180 6.19 -0.08 -29.77
C MET A 180 6.73 0.68 -28.55
N LYS A 181 5.91 1.50 -27.89
CA LYS A 181 6.34 2.28 -26.70
C LYS A 181 6.43 1.45 -25.41
N LEU A 182 5.59 0.42 -25.25
CA LEU A 182 5.63 -0.46 -24.07
C LEU A 182 6.92 -1.27 -23.95
N ASN A 183 7.53 -1.63 -25.09
CA ASN A 183 8.63 -2.59 -25.18
C ASN A 183 9.94 -2.14 -24.50
N TYR A 184 10.15 -0.84 -24.24
CA TYR A 184 11.46 -0.36 -23.73
C TYR A 184 11.45 0.21 -22.31
N THR A 185 10.31 0.68 -21.78
CA THR A 185 10.26 1.36 -20.47
C THR A 185 9.47 0.57 -19.42
N VAL A 186 8.60 -0.35 -19.83
CA VAL A 186 7.52 -0.89 -18.97
C VAL A 186 7.58 -2.41 -18.82
N ASP A 187 8.03 -3.13 -19.85
CA ASP A 187 8.10 -4.59 -19.80
C ASP A 187 8.99 -5.11 -18.66
N ASN A 188 10.02 -4.35 -18.27
CA ASN A 188 10.89 -4.72 -17.17
C ASN A 188 10.22 -4.55 -15.78
N PRO A 189 9.75 -3.36 -15.35
CA PRO A 189 9.06 -3.24 -14.05
C PRO A 189 7.79 -4.09 -13.94
N TRP A 190 6.97 -4.13 -15.00
CA TRP A 190 5.72 -4.89 -15.00
C TRP A 190 5.98 -6.40 -14.98
N GLY A 191 6.87 -6.89 -15.84
CA GLY A 191 7.27 -8.31 -15.84
C GLY A 191 7.94 -8.74 -14.54
N ILE A 192 8.81 -7.89 -13.97
CA ILE A 192 9.40 -8.12 -12.65
C ILE A 192 8.29 -8.20 -11.59
N GLY A 193 7.36 -7.24 -11.56
CA GLY A 193 6.23 -7.23 -10.64
C GLY A 193 5.40 -8.51 -10.70
N LEU A 194 5.06 -8.99 -11.91
CA LEU A 194 4.33 -10.25 -12.10
C LEU A 194 5.10 -11.47 -11.58
N SER A 195 6.41 -11.53 -11.81
CA SER A 195 7.27 -12.64 -11.34
C SER A 195 7.47 -12.60 -9.82
N LYS A 196 7.63 -11.40 -9.26
CA LYS A 196 7.75 -11.18 -7.82
C LYS A 196 6.45 -11.51 -7.09
N ALA A 197 5.30 -11.09 -7.63
CA ALA A 197 3.99 -11.45 -7.09
C ALA A 197 3.81 -12.97 -6.99
N GLN A 198 4.23 -13.71 -8.02
CA GLN A 198 4.21 -15.17 -7.99
C GLN A 198 5.07 -15.72 -6.85
N LYS A 199 6.33 -15.29 -6.74
CA LYS A 199 7.24 -15.75 -5.68
C LYS A 199 6.72 -15.40 -4.28
N THR A 200 6.18 -14.21 -4.09
CA THR A 200 5.56 -13.77 -2.84
C THR A 200 4.37 -14.65 -2.48
N GLY A 201 3.51 -15.00 -3.44
CA GLY A 201 2.38 -15.91 -3.22
C GLY A 201 2.83 -17.28 -2.72
N LEU A 202 3.94 -17.80 -3.25
CA LEU A 202 4.53 -19.05 -2.79
C LEU A 202 5.08 -18.96 -1.35
N VAL A 203 5.71 -17.84 -1.00
CA VAL A 203 6.19 -17.60 0.39
C VAL A 203 5.02 -17.41 1.35
N LEU A 204 3.94 -16.77 0.90
CA LEU A 204 2.71 -16.64 1.67
C LEU A 204 2.10 -18.01 1.96
N ALA A 205 2.01 -18.89 0.96
CA ALA A 205 1.55 -20.27 1.16
C ALA A 205 2.43 -21.03 2.15
N ASP A 206 3.77 -20.97 2.01
CA ASP A 206 4.68 -21.63 2.96
C ASP A 206 4.50 -21.10 4.39
N THR A 207 4.24 -19.79 4.54
CA THR A 207 3.97 -19.18 5.84
C THR A 207 2.66 -19.72 6.43
N LEU A 208 1.59 -19.76 5.64
CA LEU A 208 0.29 -20.26 6.08
C LEU A 208 0.37 -21.74 6.49
N ILE A 209 1.11 -22.56 5.74
CA ILE A 209 1.38 -23.97 6.06
C ILE A 209 2.19 -24.10 7.35
N GLY A 210 3.11 -23.16 7.59
CA GLY A 210 3.90 -23.09 8.83
C GLY A 210 3.07 -22.82 10.09
N ASN A 211 1.77 -22.54 9.96
CA ASN A 211 0.83 -22.32 11.05
C ASN A 211 1.26 -21.23 12.05
N TYR A 212 1.93 -20.18 11.56
CA TYR A 212 2.29 -19.02 12.40
C TYR A 212 1.07 -18.28 12.95
N GLN A 213 -0.09 -18.48 12.33
CA GLN A 213 -1.40 -17.96 12.78
C GLN A 213 -2.12 -18.85 13.80
N GLU A 214 -1.49 -19.92 14.33
CA GLU A 214 -2.04 -20.82 15.35
C GLU A 214 -3.36 -21.52 14.94
N ASN A 215 -3.44 -21.97 13.68
CA ASN A 215 -4.63 -22.61 13.08
C ASN A 215 -5.90 -21.74 13.04
N ARG A 216 -5.76 -20.42 13.15
CA ARG A 216 -6.87 -19.50 12.96
C ARG A 216 -7.27 -19.42 11.48
N PRO A 217 -8.58 -19.34 11.16
CA PRO A 217 -9.04 -19.16 9.80
C PRO A 217 -8.55 -17.83 9.24
N VAL A 218 -8.06 -17.87 7.99
CA VAL A 218 -7.47 -16.72 7.32
C VAL A 218 -8.40 -16.21 6.22
N THR A 219 -8.71 -14.93 6.26
CA THR A 219 -9.34 -14.19 5.17
C THR A 219 -8.26 -13.46 4.37
N LEU A 220 -8.28 -13.61 3.04
CA LEU A 220 -7.34 -12.97 2.12
C LEU A 220 -8.04 -11.90 1.28
N ILE A 221 -7.54 -10.68 1.29
CA ILE A 221 -8.05 -9.59 0.44
C ILE A 221 -6.90 -8.96 -0.33
N GLY A 222 -7.06 -8.76 -1.64
CA GLY A 222 -6.04 -8.06 -2.42
C GLY A 222 -6.55 -7.55 -3.75
N TYR A 223 -5.87 -6.54 -4.28
CA TYR A 223 -6.16 -5.96 -5.58
C TYR A 223 -4.93 -6.02 -6.49
N SER A 224 -5.13 -6.01 -7.82
CA SER A 224 -4.04 -5.97 -8.82
C SER A 224 -2.97 -7.06 -8.58
N LEU A 225 -1.67 -6.73 -8.49
CA LEU A 225 -0.65 -7.74 -8.20
C LEU A 225 -0.82 -8.42 -6.84
N GLY A 226 -1.46 -7.78 -5.87
CA GLY A 226 -1.78 -8.39 -4.57
C GLY A 226 -2.81 -9.51 -4.70
N ALA A 227 -3.79 -9.33 -5.59
CA ALA A 227 -4.68 -10.41 -5.99
C ALA A 227 -3.93 -11.58 -6.68
N ARG A 228 -2.90 -11.26 -7.48
CA ARG A 228 -2.03 -12.27 -8.11
C ARG A 228 -1.18 -13.02 -7.07
N VAL A 229 -0.69 -12.35 -6.02
CA VAL A 229 -0.03 -12.99 -4.87
C VAL A 229 -0.97 -14.02 -4.23
N ILE A 230 -2.22 -13.62 -3.95
CA ILE A 230 -3.24 -14.49 -3.36
C ILE A 230 -3.53 -15.69 -4.27
N TYR A 231 -3.70 -15.48 -5.58
CA TYR A 231 -3.91 -16.57 -6.53
C TYR A 231 -2.80 -17.64 -6.45
N TYR A 232 -1.52 -17.23 -6.54
CA TYR A 232 -0.42 -18.19 -6.47
C TYR A 232 -0.26 -18.84 -5.10
N CYS A 233 -0.67 -18.16 -4.02
CA CYS A 233 -0.77 -18.74 -2.70
C CYS A 233 -1.80 -19.88 -2.66
N LEU A 234 -3.03 -19.63 -3.14
CA LEU A 234 -4.10 -20.64 -3.16
C LEU A 234 -3.73 -21.85 -4.01
N ARG A 235 -3.12 -21.60 -5.17
CA ARG A 235 -2.65 -22.67 -6.06
C ARG A 235 -1.60 -23.55 -5.39
N GLU A 236 -0.62 -22.97 -4.70
CA GLU A 236 0.41 -23.73 -3.97
C GLU A 236 -0.20 -24.53 -2.81
N LEU A 237 -1.18 -23.95 -2.08
CA LEU A 237 -1.92 -24.67 -1.05
C LEU A 237 -2.67 -25.87 -1.63
N ALA A 238 -3.32 -25.70 -2.78
CA ALA A 238 -4.06 -26.77 -3.47
C ALA A 238 -3.12 -27.88 -3.96
N GLU A 239 -1.98 -27.53 -4.56
CA GLU A 239 -0.94 -28.48 -4.99
C GLU A 239 -0.40 -29.30 -3.81
N LYS A 240 -0.27 -28.69 -2.63
CA LYS A 240 0.18 -29.35 -1.40
C LYS A 240 -0.94 -30.04 -0.60
N ASN A 241 -2.18 -30.03 -1.09
CA ASN A 241 -3.35 -30.59 -0.40
C ASN A 241 -3.59 -30.00 1.01
N MET A 242 -3.35 -28.70 1.15
CA MET A 242 -3.51 -27.97 2.41
C MET A 242 -4.88 -27.29 2.44
N TYR A 243 -5.83 -27.93 3.12
CA TYR A 243 -7.23 -27.49 3.21
C TYR A 243 -7.55 -26.89 4.58
N GLY A 244 -8.58 -26.05 4.66
CA GLY A 244 -9.11 -25.54 5.93
C GLY A 244 -8.29 -24.42 6.59
N ILE A 245 -7.28 -23.88 5.90
CA ILE A 245 -6.50 -22.73 6.37
C ILE A 245 -7.18 -21.41 5.95
N VAL A 246 -7.61 -21.34 4.69
CA VAL A 246 -8.22 -20.15 4.11
C VAL A 246 -9.74 -20.27 4.21
N GLU A 247 -10.36 -19.29 4.85
CA GLU A 247 -11.81 -19.18 4.98
C GLU A 247 -12.37 -18.43 3.78
N ASP A 248 -12.11 -17.13 3.68
CA ASP A 248 -12.65 -16.26 2.63
C ASP A 248 -11.55 -15.63 1.76
N VAL A 249 -11.88 -15.39 0.49
CA VAL A 249 -10.99 -14.77 -0.49
C VAL A 249 -11.73 -13.68 -1.25
N PHE A 250 -11.15 -12.48 -1.29
CA PHE A 250 -11.61 -11.35 -2.07
C PHE A 250 -10.47 -10.84 -2.95
N ILE A 251 -10.57 -11.07 -4.25
CA ILE A 251 -9.59 -10.61 -5.24
C ILE A 251 -10.22 -9.59 -6.18
N ILE A 252 -9.49 -8.52 -6.46
CA ILE A 252 -10.01 -7.40 -7.27
C ILE A 252 -9.02 -7.06 -8.38
N GLY A 253 -9.48 -6.92 -9.62
CA GLY A 253 -8.64 -6.48 -10.74
C GLY A 253 -7.47 -7.44 -11.01
N THR A 254 -7.70 -8.73 -10.89
CA THR A 254 -6.65 -9.76 -10.86
C THR A 254 -5.95 -9.94 -12.22
N PRO A 255 -4.63 -9.67 -12.33
CA PRO A 255 -3.85 -9.85 -13.55
C PRO A 255 -3.41 -11.32 -13.68
N VAL A 256 -4.37 -12.22 -13.93
CA VAL A 256 -4.15 -13.66 -14.10
C VAL A 256 -4.98 -14.16 -15.30
N MET A 257 -4.35 -14.97 -16.16
CA MET A 257 -5.00 -15.69 -17.27
C MET A 257 -4.74 -17.17 -17.12
N GLU A 258 -5.63 -17.86 -16.42
CA GLU A 258 -5.46 -19.28 -16.09
C GLU A 258 -6.75 -20.03 -16.42
N SER A 259 -6.63 -21.35 -16.56
CA SER A 259 -7.74 -22.17 -17.05
C SER A 259 -8.81 -22.32 -15.97
N LYS A 260 -10.03 -22.69 -16.39
CA LYS A 260 -11.12 -23.02 -15.45
C LYS A 260 -10.67 -24.04 -14.39
N LYS A 261 -9.88 -25.03 -14.80
CA LYS A 261 -9.38 -26.10 -13.92
C LYS A 261 -8.48 -25.56 -12.81
N ASP A 262 -7.63 -24.58 -13.11
CA ASP A 262 -6.71 -24.00 -12.12
C ASP A 262 -7.49 -23.18 -11.07
N TRP A 263 -8.54 -22.48 -11.51
CA TRP A 263 -9.46 -21.79 -10.60
C TRP A 263 -10.27 -22.77 -9.74
N GLU A 264 -10.73 -23.89 -10.29
CA GLU A 264 -11.39 -24.96 -9.53
C GLU A 264 -10.46 -25.54 -8.45
N GLN A 265 -9.17 -25.72 -8.77
CA GLN A 265 -8.16 -26.13 -7.79
C GLN A 265 -8.00 -25.08 -6.69
N CYS A 266 -7.88 -23.79 -7.03
CA CYS A 266 -7.81 -22.73 -6.02
C CYS A 266 -9.06 -22.69 -5.15
N CYS A 267 -10.25 -22.90 -5.71
CA CYS A 267 -11.48 -22.98 -4.94
C CYS A 267 -11.45 -24.12 -3.93
N SER A 268 -10.83 -25.26 -4.24
CA SER A 268 -10.83 -26.45 -3.37
C SER A 268 -10.22 -26.21 -1.97
N VAL A 269 -9.33 -25.22 -1.82
CA VAL A 269 -8.67 -24.90 -0.54
C VAL A 269 -9.32 -23.76 0.25
N VAL A 270 -10.23 -23.01 -0.39
CA VAL A 270 -11.05 -21.99 0.27
C VAL A 270 -12.24 -22.69 0.89
N SER A 271 -12.64 -22.36 2.12
CA SER A 271 -13.77 -23.02 2.79
C SER A 271 -15.07 -22.23 2.67
N GLY A 272 -14.97 -20.91 2.73
CA GLY A 272 -16.05 -19.94 2.64
C GLY A 272 -16.19 -19.34 1.24
N ARG A 273 -16.31 -18.02 1.19
CA ARG A 273 -16.59 -17.22 0.00
C ARG A 273 -15.35 -16.99 -0.83
N PHE A 274 -15.52 -17.06 -2.14
CA PHE A 274 -14.51 -16.66 -3.10
C PHE A 274 -15.13 -15.61 -4.02
N VAL A 275 -14.75 -14.35 -3.83
CA VAL A 275 -15.25 -13.21 -4.61
C VAL A 275 -14.18 -12.71 -5.57
N ASN A 276 -14.58 -12.54 -6.83
CA ASN A 276 -13.79 -11.87 -7.87
C ASN A 276 -14.46 -10.55 -8.27
N GLY A 277 -13.81 -9.45 -7.95
CA GLY A 277 -14.16 -8.11 -8.43
C GLY A 277 -13.45 -7.80 -9.76
N TYR A 278 -14.21 -7.46 -10.80
CA TYR A 278 -13.66 -7.12 -12.12
C TYR A 278 -14.28 -5.82 -12.66
N ILE A 279 -13.52 -5.12 -13.50
CA ILE A 279 -14.02 -3.98 -14.28
C ILE A 279 -13.79 -4.26 -15.76
N THR A 280 -14.75 -3.93 -16.61
CA THR A 280 -14.71 -4.25 -18.04
C THR A 280 -13.83 -3.30 -18.84
N HIS A 281 -13.60 -2.10 -18.32
CA HIS A 281 -12.90 -1.00 -18.98
C HIS A 281 -11.50 -0.72 -18.39
N ASP A 282 -10.88 -1.73 -17.78
CA ASP A 282 -9.51 -1.63 -17.27
C ASP A 282 -8.50 -1.57 -18.43
N TRP A 283 -7.95 -0.39 -18.70
CA TRP A 283 -6.94 -0.24 -19.75
C TRP A 283 -5.60 -0.89 -19.39
N VAL A 284 -5.25 -0.99 -18.10
CA VAL A 284 -4.00 -1.62 -17.64
C VAL A 284 -4.07 -3.12 -17.90
N LEU A 285 -5.15 -3.78 -17.49
CA LEU A 285 -5.34 -5.21 -17.75
C LEU A 285 -5.66 -5.48 -19.22
N GLY A 286 -6.44 -4.61 -19.85
CA GLY A 286 -6.90 -4.74 -21.23
C GLY A 286 -5.78 -4.60 -22.24
N PHE A 287 -4.77 -3.77 -21.95
CA PHE A 287 -3.69 -3.47 -22.87
C PHE A 287 -2.32 -3.88 -22.35
N LEU A 288 -1.87 -3.32 -21.21
CA LEU A 288 -0.52 -3.57 -20.69
C LEU A 288 -0.31 -5.04 -20.32
N TYR A 289 -1.25 -5.63 -19.60
CA TYR A 289 -1.13 -7.03 -19.19
C TYR A 289 -1.19 -7.98 -20.38
N ARG A 290 -2.11 -7.78 -21.33
CA ARG A 290 -2.22 -8.59 -22.56
C ARG A 290 -0.97 -8.48 -23.45
N ALA A 291 -0.42 -7.27 -23.61
CA ALA A 291 0.79 -7.05 -24.39
C ALA A 291 2.00 -7.78 -23.79
N SER A 292 2.18 -7.70 -22.47
CA SER A 292 3.31 -8.32 -21.78
C SER A 292 3.21 -9.86 -21.73
N SER A 293 2.00 -10.40 -21.65
CA SER A 293 1.76 -11.84 -21.49
C SER A 293 1.67 -12.62 -22.79
N GLY A 294 1.55 -11.94 -23.94
CA GLY A 294 1.49 -12.57 -25.26
C GLY A 294 0.28 -13.49 -25.48
N SER A 295 -0.73 -13.43 -24.62
CA SER A 295 -1.92 -14.30 -24.66
C SER A 295 -3.20 -13.47 -24.73
N PHE A 296 -4.14 -13.95 -25.55
CA PHE A 296 -5.46 -13.35 -25.72
C PHE A 296 -6.53 -14.00 -24.84
N SER A 297 -6.14 -14.86 -23.90
CA SER A 297 -7.05 -15.46 -22.91
C SER A 297 -7.77 -14.40 -22.07
N THR A 298 -8.89 -14.80 -21.47
CA THR A 298 -9.67 -13.92 -20.58
C THR A 298 -8.87 -13.62 -19.31
N VAL A 299 -8.74 -12.33 -18.97
CA VAL A 299 -8.08 -11.86 -17.75
C VAL A 299 -9.11 -11.83 -16.62
N ALA A 300 -8.80 -12.41 -15.46
CA ALA A 300 -9.73 -12.51 -14.33
C ALA A 300 -10.24 -11.15 -13.81
N GLY A 301 -9.42 -10.10 -13.89
CA GLY A 301 -9.82 -8.74 -13.53
C GLY A 301 -10.62 -7.97 -14.57
N LEU A 302 -10.84 -8.52 -15.77
CA LEU A 302 -11.62 -7.89 -16.86
C LEU A 302 -12.99 -8.52 -17.08
N ALA A 303 -13.18 -9.75 -16.60
CA ALA A 303 -14.32 -10.56 -16.94
C ALA A 303 -14.57 -11.61 -15.85
N PRO A 304 -15.81 -12.13 -15.77
CA PRO A 304 -16.15 -13.14 -14.78
C PRO A 304 -15.34 -14.42 -14.98
N ILE A 305 -14.87 -15.00 -13.88
CA ILE A 305 -14.20 -16.30 -13.86
C ILE A 305 -15.27 -17.40 -14.01
N PRO A 306 -15.16 -18.31 -14.99
CA PRO A 306 -16.22 -19.27 -15.34
C PRO A 306 -16.26 -20.49 -14.40
N VAL A 307 -16.29 -20.25 -13.09
CA VAL A 307 -16.39 -21.26 -12.03
C VAL A 307 -17.56 -20.89 -11.13
N ASP A 308 -18.54 -21.79 -11.00
CA ASP A 308 -19.80 -21.53 -10.29
C ASP A 308 -19.62 -21.19 -8.80
N ARG A 309 -18.52 -21.66 -8.21
CA ARG A 309 -18.16 -21.39 -6.81
C ARG A 309 -17.60 -19.98 -6.59
N ILE A 310 -17.20 -19.28 -7.65
CA ILE A 310 -16.64 -17.93 -7.56
C ILE A 310 -17.76 -16.91 -7.79
N GLU A 311 -18.00 -16.08 -6.78
CA GLU A 311 -18.91 -14.94 -6.85
C GLU A 311 -18.24 -13.83 -7.66
N ASN A 312 -18.70 -13.61 -8.89
CA ASN A 312 -18.16 -12.55 -9.75
C ASN A 312 -18.98 -11.28 -9.59
N ILE A 313 -18.31 -10.18 -9.25
CA ILE A 313 -18.92 -8.85 -9.05
C ILE A 313 -18.31 -7.87 -10.05
N CYS A 314 -19.17 -7.28 -10.87
CA CYS A 314 -18.78 -6.17 -11.74
C CYS A 314 -18.69 -4.89 -10.92
N LEU A 315 -17.56 -4.19 -10.98
CA LEU A 315 -17.29 -2.97 -10.22
C LEU A 315 -17.32 -1.70 -11.07
N ASP A 316 -17.84 -1.79 -12.31
CA ASP A 316 -17.84 -0.69 -13.29
C ASP A 316 -18.52 0.60 -12.79
N GLU A 317 -19.51 0.49 -11.90
CA GLU A 317 -20.23 1.64 -11.35
C GLU A 317 -19.54 2.28 -10.12
N ILE A 318 -18.52 1.60 -9.57
CA ILE A 318 -17.85 1.97 -8.32
C ILE A 318 -16.43 2.47 -8.60
N VAL A 319 -15.73 1.82 -9.53
CA VAL A 319 -14.31 2.04 -9.82
C VAL A 319 -14.16 2.48 -11.26
N ASN A 320 -13.55 3.65 -11.49
CA ASN A 320 -13.42 4.23 -12.84
C ASN A 320 -12.17 3.74 -13.59
N GLY A 321 -11.24 3.07 -12.92
CA GLY A 321 -10.04 2.52 -13.54
C GLY A 321 -9.14 1.75 -12.58
N HIS A 322 -8.11 1.09 -13.12
CA HIS A 322 -7.20 0.21 -12.35
C HIS A 322 -6.52 0.89 -11.15
N LEU A 323 -6.25 2.19 -11.28
CA LEU A 323 -5.57 2.97 -10.23
C LEU A 323 -6.53 3.37 -9.11
N ASP A 324 -7.84 3.22 -9.31
CA ASP A 324 -8.87 3.60 -8.35
C ASP A 324 -9.32 2.42 -7.47
N TYR A 325 -8.65 1.26 -7.56
CA TYR A 325 -8.87 0.14 -6.63
C TYR A 325 -8.36 0.43 -5.20
N ARG A 326 -7.50 1.44 -5.05
CA ARG A 326 -6.89 1.86 -3.78
C ARG A 326 -7.87 2.64 -2.92
#